data_AF-A0A314YEF1-F1
#
_entry.id   AF-A0A314YEF1-F1
#
_cell.length_a   1.000
_cell.length_b   1.000
_cell.length_c   1.000
_cell.angle_alpha   90.00
_cell.angle_beta   90.00
_cell.angle_gamma   90.00
#
_symmetry.space_group_name_H-M   'P 1'
#
loop_
_entity.id
_entity.type
_entity.pdbx_description
1 polymer ?
#
loop_
_entity_poly.entity_id
_entity_poly.type
_entity_poly.pdbx_seq_one_letter_code
_entity_poly.pdbx_strand_id
1 'polypeptide(L)'
;MVEVVEDYNEDLGVLVAPLVKVAGFKTVFHRHLDPEEARRIPREEMFRFSHHVPSYLLTGHEAPNAPKGCRELDPAATPSELLEVTKG
;
A
#
# COMPACT_ATOMS: atom_id res chain seq x y z
N MET A 1 2.42 2.70 5.24
CA MET A 1 1.82 1.38 4.89
C MET A 1 2.69 0.71 3.83
N VAL A 2 2.53 -0.59 3.61
CA VAL A 2 3.28 -1.35 2.59
C VAL A 2 2.35 -2.34 1.87
N GLU A 3 2.75 -2.77 0.68
CA GLU A 3 2.12 -3.83 -0.09
C GLU A 3 3.06 -5.04 -0.15
N VAL A 4 2.52 -6.24 0.04
CA VAL A 4 3.25 -7.49 -0.15
C VAL A 4 3.47 -7.73 -1.64
N VAL A 5 4.73 -7.88 -2.03
CA VAL A 5 5.16 -8.12 -3.43
C VAL A 5 5.40 -9.61 -3.67
N GLU A 6 6.04 -10.28 -2.71
CA GLU A 6 6.22 -11.73 -2.70
C GLU A 6 5.72 -12.28 -1.37
N ASP A 7 5.03 -13.42 -1.42
CA ASP A 7 4.52 -14.10 -0.24
C ASP A 7 5.63 -14.51 0.73
N TYR A 8 5.24 -14.76 1.97
CA TYR A 8 6.15 -15.13 3.04
C TYR A 8 6.92 -16.42 2.73
N ASN A 9 8.24 -16.35 2.92
CA ASN A 9 9.15 -17.48 2.91
C ASN A 9 9.85 -17.58 4.28
N GLU A 10 10.05 -18.77 4.82
CA GLU A 10 10.64 -18.94 6.16
C GLU A 10 12.10 -18.48 6.25
N ASP A 11 12.89 -18.67 5.19
CA ASP A 11 14.31 -18.32 5.16
C ASP A 11 14.55 -16.82 4.90
N LEU A 12 13.70 -16.22 4.07
CA LEU A 12 13.90 -14.87 3.54
C LEU A 12 12.89 -13.85 4.09
N GLY A 13 11.80 -14.29 4.72
CA GLY A 13 10.68 -13.44 5.12
C GLY A 13 9.78 -13.01 3.96
N VAL A 14 9.15 -11.85 4.08
CA VAL A 14 8.19 -11.30 3.10
C VAL A 14 8.81 -10.11 2.36
N LEU A 15 8.67 -10.05 1.04
CA LEU A 15 9.08 -8.87 0.27
C LEU A 15 7.94 -7.85 0.25
N VAL A 16 8.22 -6.62 0.68
CA VAL A 16 7.21 -5.55 0.71
C VAL A 16 7.71 -4.30 0.00
N ALA A 17 6.79 -3.59 -0.65
CA ALA A 17 7.04 -2.27 -1.24
C ALA A 17 6.27 -1.19 -0.45
N PRO A 18 6.87 -0.03 -0.16
CA PRO A 18 6.16 1.08 0.45
C PRO A 18 4.96 1.53 -0.40
N LEU A 19 3.87 1.89 0.28
CA LEU A 19 2.73 2.54 -0.36
C LEU A 19 2.85 4.06 -0.23
N VAL A 20 2.74 4.75 -1.35
CA VAL A 20 2.77 6.21 -1.48
C VAL A 20 1.36 6.72 -1.75
N LYS A 21 0.98 7.80 -1.08
CA LYS A 21 -0.35 8.39 -1.22
C LYS A 21 -0.48 9.13 -2.56
N VAL A 22 -1.57 8.88 -3.28
CA VAL A 22 -1.89 9.65 -4.49
C VAL A 22 -2.45 11.01 -4.07
N ALA A 23 -1.83 12.10 -4.53
CA ALA A 23 -2.29 13.46 -4.27
C ALA A 23 -3.73 13.66 -4.74
N GLY A 24 -4.52 14.45 -3.99
CA GLY A 24 -5.93 14.69 -4.30
C GLY A 24 -6.90 13.57 -3.87
N PHE A 25 -6.42 12.42 -3.41
CA PHE A 25 -7.26 11.33 -2.90
C PHE A 25 -7.08 11.13 -1.40
N LYS A 26 -8.15 10.68 -0.73
CA LYS A 26 -8.13 10.41 0.72
C LYS A 26 -7.46 9.07 1.04
N THR A 27 -7.84 8.03 0.30
CA THR A 27 -7.60 6.61 0.59
C THR A 27 -6.90 5.88 -0.55
N VAL A 28 -6.46 6.59 -1.58
CA VAL A 28 -5.82 5.98 -2.76
C VAL A 28 -4.31 6.05 -2.64
N PHE A 29 -3.66 4.90 -2.79
CA PHE A 29 -2.22 4.72 -2.69
C PHE A 29 -1.70 3.91 -3.88
N HIS A 30 -0.43 4.08 -4.23
CA HIS A 30 0.27 3.24 -5.19
C HIS A 30 1.55 2.69 -4.57
N ARG A 31 2.07 1.58 -5.12
CA ARG A 31 3.42 1.13 -4.77
C ARG A 31 4.44 2.18 -5.14
N HIS A 32 5.47 2.32 -4.31
CA HIS A 32 6.64 3.10 -4.66
C HIS A 32 7.15 2.66 -6.05
N LEU A 33 7.47 3.63 -6.91
CA LEU A 33 7.81 3.37 -8.31
C LEU A 33 9.23 2.83 -8.45
N ASP A 34 10.11 3.17 -7.51
CA ASP A 34 11.46 2.64 -7.41
C ASP A 34 11.43 1.20 -6.85
N PRO A 35 11.86 0.18 -7.63
CA PRO A 35 11.98 -1.18 -7.15
C PRO A 35 12.99 -1.34 -6.02
N GLU A 36 13.98 -0.45 -5.90
CA GLU A 36 15.01 -0.50 -4.85
C GLU A 36 14.42 -0.18 -3.46
N GLU A 37 13.26 0.47 -3.40
CA GLU A 37 12.54 0.70 -2.14
C GLU A 37 11.82 -0.56 -1.62
N ALA A 38 11.73 -1.62 -2.43
CA ALA A 38 11.24 -2.91 -1.96
C ALA A 38 12.26 -3.52 -0.99
N ARG A 39 11.79 -3.96 0.18
CA ARG A 39 12.66 -4.53 1.22
C ARG A 39 12.07 -5.83 1.76
N ARG A 40 12.96 -6.74 2.15
CA ARG A 40 12.55 -7.96 2.87
C ARG A 40 12.35 -7.63 4.33
N ILE A 41 11.20 -8.05 4.87
CA ILE A 41 10.94 -8.04 6.29
C ILE A 41 11.15 -9.47 6.79
N PRO A 42 12.20 -9.70 7.61
CA PRO A 42 12.49 -11.04 8.09
C PRO A 42 11.41 -11.50 9.07
N ARG A 43 11.34 -12.82 9.29
CA ARG A 43 10.33 -13.45 10.14
C ARG A 43 10.28 -12.82 11.54
N GLU A 44 11.45 -12.55 12.10
CA GLU A 44 11.63 -11.97 13.41
C GLU A 44 11.00 -10.59 13.51
N GLU A 45 10.84 -9.85 12.41
CA GLU A 45 10.27 -8.50 12.38
C GLU A 45 8.80 -8.48 11.93
N MET A 46 8.19 -9.64 11.66
CA MET A 46 6.80 -9.72 11.22
C MET A 46 5.79 -9.23 12.26
N PHE A 47 6.16 -9.24 13.55
CA PHE A 47 5.32 -8.69 14.63
C PHE A 47 5.02 -7.19 14.46
N ARG A 48 5.76 -6.48 13.59
CA ARG A 48 5.49 -5.07 13.26
C ARG A 48 4.26 -4.90 12.38
N PHE A 49 3.76 -5.96 11.75
CA PHE A 49 2.50 -5.94 11.02
C PHE A 49 1.35 -6.21 11.99
N SER A 50 0.51 -5.21 12.21
CA SER A 50 -0.63 -5.33 13.12
C SER A 50 -1.87 -5.95 12.46
N HIS A 51 -2.14 -5.62 11.19
CA HIS A 51 -3.29 -6.11 10.45
C HIS A 51 -3.07 -5.97 8.94
N HIS A 52 -3.87 -6.70 8.16
CA HIS A 52 -3.98 -6.52 6.71
C HIS A 52 -5.12 -5.54 6.41
N VAL A 53 -4.80 -4.42 5.76
CA VAL A 53 -5.77 -3.39 5.38
C VAL A 53 -6.56 -3.90 4.16
N PRO A 54 -7.90 -4.01 4.21
CA PRO A 54 -8.70 -4.32 3.04
C PRO A 54 -8.46 -3.30 1.94
N SER A 55 -8.28 -3.77 0.71
CA SER A 55 -7.98 -2.91 -0.43
C SER A 55 -8.69 -3.35 -1.70
N TYR A 56 -8.99 -2.39 -2.55
CA TYR A 56 -9.53 -2.60 -3.89
C TYR A 56 -8.55 -2.07 -4.94
N LEU A 57 -8.23 -2.88 -5.95
CA LEU A 57 -7.38 -2.48 -7.07
C LEU A 57 -8.21 -1.70 -8.10
N LEU A 58 -7.86 -0.43 -8.30
CA LEU A 58 -8.53 0.43 -9.26
C LEU A 58 -8.16 0.03 -10.69
N THR A 59 -9.19 -0.25 -11.49
CA THR A 59 -9.07 -0.74 -12.86
C THR A 59 -8.98 0.39 -13.89
N GLY A 60 -9.36 1.60 -13.51
CA GLY A 60 -9.46 2.76 -14.40
C GLY A 60 -10.84 2.92 -15.06
N HIS A 61 -11.77 1.99 -14.81
CA HIS A 61 -13.12 2.02 -15.37
C HIS A 61 -14.17 2.58 -14.40
N GLU A 62 -13.78 2.89 -13.17
CA GLU A 62 -14.69 3.34 -12.11
C GLU A 62 -15.24 4.74 -12.39
N ALA A 63 -14.43 5.63 -12.99
CA ALA A 63 -14.79 7.00 -13.35
C ALA A 63 -13.82 7.59 -14.39
N PRO A 64 -14.18 8.69 -15.08
CA PRO A 64 -13.22 9.46 -15.87
C PRO A 64 -12.00 9.84 -15.02
N ASN A 65 -10.80 9.54 -15.50
CA ASN A 65 -9.52 9.76 -14.81
C ASN A 65 -9.31 8.94 -13.53
N ALA A 66 -10.02 7.81 -13.35
CA ALA A 66 -9.74 6.90 -12.25
C ALA A 66 -8.26 6.43 -12.27
N PRO A 67 -7.53 6.49 -11.15
CA PRO A 67 -6.10 6.22 -11.11
C PRO A 67 -5.84 4.70 -11.19
N LYS A 68 -5.82 4.19 -12.42
CA LYS A 68 -5.60 2.77 -12.73
C LYS A 68 -4.33 2.23 -12.09
N GLY A 69 -4.41 1.04 -11.50
CA GLY A 69 -3.29 0.35 -10.87
C GLY A 69 -3.01 0.81 -9.43
N CYS A 70 -3.75 1.79 -8.91
CA CYS A 70 -3.68 2.20 -7.51
C CYS A 70 -4.62 1.34 -6.64
N ARG A 71 -4.36 1.34 -5.33
CA ARG A 71 -5.19 0.69 -4.32
C ARG A 71 -6.00 1.72 -3.56
N GLU A 72 -7.30 1.53 -3.51
CA GLU A 72 -8.16 2.19 -2.54
C GLU A 72 -8.19 1.36 -1.26
N LEU A 73 -7.83 1.98 -0.13
CA LEU A 73 -7.78 1.33 1.18
C LEU A 73 -9.02 1.66 2.01
N ASP A 74 -9.46 0.69 2.82
CA ASP A 74 -10.54 0.92 3.77
C ASP A 74 -10.14 2.01 4.78
N PRO A 75 -10.88 3.14 4.85
CA PRO A 75 -10.55 4.23 5.76
C PRO A 75 -10.67 3.87 7.24
N ALA A 76 -11.50 2.88 7.61
CA ALA A 76 -11.63 2.42 9.00
C ALA A 76 -10.42 1.59 9.45
N ALA A 77 -9.67 1.02 8.50
CA ALA A 77 -8.42 0.30 8.74
C ALA A 77 -7.17 1.13 8.36
N THR A 78 -7.34 2.42 8.05
CA THR A 78 -6.23 3.31 7.67
C THR A 78 -5.98 4.34 8.78
N PRO A 79 -4.72 4.53 9.25
CA PRO A 79 -4.39 5.56 10.24
C PRO A 79 -4.88 6.94 9.82
N SER A 80 -5.50 7.70 10.74
CA SER A 80 -6.13 8.98 10.41
C SER A 80 -5.16 10.04 9.90
N GLU A 81 -3.90 9.97 10.31
CA GLU A 81 -2.81 10.83 9.84
C GLU A 81 -2.54 10.64 8.34
N LEU A 82 -2.84 9.45 7.81
CA LEU A 82 -2.69 9.14 6.39
C LEU A 82 -3.93 9.49 5.57
N LEU A 83 -5.00 9.99 6.21
CA LEU A 83 -6.26 10.34 5.55
C LEU A 83 -6.36 11.82 5.15
N GLU A 84 -5.36 12.65 5.45
CA GLU A 84 -5.35 14.05 5.02
C GLU A 84 -5.05 14.19 3.51
N VAL A 85 -5.90 14.89 2.77
CA VAL A 85 -5.68 15.08 1.33
C VAL A 85 -4.49 16.01 1.12
N THR A 86 -3.42 15.49 0.51
CA THR A 86 -2.26 16.30 0.12
C THR A 86 -2.55 17.03 -1.19
N LYS A 87 -2.16 18.30 -1.26
CA LYS A 87 -2.14 19.08 -2.51
C LYS A 87 -0.89 18.71 -3.29
N GLY A 88 -1.05 18.40 -4.58
CA GLY A 88 0.06 18.15 -5.51
C GLY A 88 0.69 19.43 -6.04
#